data_AF-X1RRN4-F1
#
_entry.id   AF-X1RRN4-F1
#
_cell.length_a   1.000
_cell.length_b   1.000
_cell.length_c   1.000
_cell.angle_alpha   90.00
_cell.angle_beta   90.00
_cell.angle_gamma   90.00
#
_symmetry.space_group_name_H-M   'P 1'
#
loop_
_entity.id
_entity.type
_entity.pdbx_description
1 polymer ?
#
loop_
_entity_poly.entity_id
_entity_poly.type
_entity_poly.pdbx_seq_one_letter_code
_entity_poly.pdbx_strand_id
1 'polypeptide(L)'
;FYGGGGIFSRSSSLIISHNIIRNNDHSNIYEGGGIFAFTTGPVSIITISNNRIENNATTNNGGGIRLEGVDASSIVTLNTIISNTCGASGAGIYISNCSPQIIENDILSNIASGGVLNYGGGIYISPNSHPDIIDNDISENEANNSAAIHAKLNSSPTIRGNLIIGNTITTGGGAAMRIEPGANPLIDSNKFMGNAQTDCCNGGALRVDASCTIINNLFSHNFA
;
A
#
# COMPACT_ATOMS: atom_id res chain seq x y z
N PHE A 1 -7.03 7.66 21.86
CA PHE A 1 -8.23 7.12 21.20
C PHE A 1 -7.81 6.70 19.80
N TYR A 2 -8.26 5.54 19.33
CA TYR A 2 -8.01 5.02 17.98
C TYR A 2 -9.35 4.98 17.26
N GLY A 3 -9.34 5.23 15.95
CA GLY A 3 -10.53 5.25 15.12
C GLY A 3 -10.16 5.14 13.64
N GLY A 4 -11.15 4.77 12.84
CA GLY A 4 -11.09 4.79 11.39
C GLY A 4 -12.16 5.76 10.93
N GLY A 5 -11.88 6.58 9.93
CA GLY A 5 -12.83 7.59 9.48
C GLY A 5 -14.18 6.99 9.07
N GLY A 6 -14.19 5.81 8.44
CA GLY A 6 -15.41 5.07 8.10
C GLY A 6 -15.68 3.87 9.02
N ILE A 7 -14.75 2.92 9.07
CA ILE A 7 -14.88 1.67 9.84
C ILE A 7 -13.67 1.49 10.73
N PHE A 8 -13.90 1.29 12.02
CA PHE A 8 -12.88 0.90 12.99
C PHE A 8 -13.17 -0.50 13.54
N SER A 9 -12.21 -1.42 13.42
CA SER A 9 -12.26 -2.74 14.03
C SER A 9 -11.12 -2.88 15.04
N ARG A 10 -11.45 -3.32 16.26
CA ARG A 10 -10.48 -3.63 17.31
C ARG A 10 -10.63 -5.06 17.80
N SER A 11 -9.61 -5.88 17.58
CA SER A 11 -9.51 -7.25 18.09
C SER A 11 -10.74 -8.12 17.79
N SER A 12 -11.30 -7.98 16.60
CA SER A 12 -12.46 -8.75 16.15
C SER A 12 -12.22 -9.32 14.76
N SER A 13 -12.65 -10.55 14.52
CA SER A 13 -12.74 -11.07 13.16
C SER A 13 -13.91 -10.39 12.47
N LEU A 14 -13.68 -9.84 11.28
CA LEU A 14 -14.63 -8.98 10.60
C LEU A 14 -14.62 -9.28 9.09
N ILE A 15 -15.81 -9.35 8.52
CA ILE A 15 -16.02 -9.43 7.07
C ILE A 15 -16.64 -8.10 6.63
N ILE A 16 -15.91 -7.35 5.81
CA ILE A 16 -16.37 -6.12 5.16
C ILE A 16 -16.53 -6.47 3.70
N SER A 17 -17.78 -6.59 3.22
CA SER A 17 -17.99 -6.89 1.79
C SER A 17 -19.19 -6.20 1.17
N HIS A 18 -19.09 -5.89 -0.12
CA HIS A 18 -20.14 -5.26 -0.93
C HIS A 18 -20.56 -3.87 -0.42
N ASN A 19 -19.61 -3.10 0.11
CA ASN A 19 -19.87 -1.75 0.62
C ASN A 19 -19.25 -0.67 -0.27
N ILE A 20 -19.78 0.55 -0.12
CA ILE A 20 -19.15 1.78 -0.58
C ILE A 20 -18.71 2.56 0.65
N ILE A 21 -17.41 2.77 0.81
CA ILE A 21 -16.80 3.48 1.94
C ILE A 21 -16.12 4.72 1.38
N ARG A 22 -16.73 5.88 1.56
CA ARG A 22 -16.28 7.10 0.89
C ARG A 22 -16.47 8.37 1.67
N ASN A 23 -15.65 9.37 1.33
CA ASN A 23 -15.71 10.72 1.91
C ASN A 23 -15.59 10.73 3.43
N ASN A 24 -14.85 9.80 3.99
CA ASN A 24 -14.50 9.82 5.40
C ASN A 24 -13.16 10.54 5.56
N ASP A 25 -13.10 11.52 6.46
CA ASP A 25 -11.90 12.28 6.75
C ASP A 25 -11.55 12.13 8.22
N HIS A 26 -10.27 11.94 8.50
CA HIS A 26 -9.76 11.86 9.85
C HIS A 26 -8.50 12.69 10.05
N SER A 27 -8.58 13.69 10.94
CA SER A 27 -7.49 14.65 11.18
C SER A 27 -6.62 14.38 12.41
N ASN A 28 -6.90 13.32 13.19
CA ASN A 28 -6.17 13.01 14.43
C ASN A 28 -5.04 11.98 14.21
N ILE A 29 -4.06 11.99 15.12
CA ILE A 29 -2.73 11.40 14.92
C ILE A 29 -2.65 9.86 15.01
N TYR A 30 -3.74 9.11 15.21
CA TYR A 30 -3.68 7.65 15.48
C TYR A 30 -4.56 6.76 14.57
N GLU A 31 -4.94 7.22 13.39
CA GLU A 31 -6.14 6.69 12.70
C GLU A 31 -5.96 6.54 11.17
N GLY A 32 -6.79 5.67 10.56
CA GLY A 32 -6.89 5.47 9.11
C GLY A 32 -8.14 6.15 8.52
N GLY A 33 -8.13 6.48 7.22
CA GLY A 33 -9.20 7.25 6.59
C GLY A 33 -10.49 6.45 6.35
N GLY A 34 -10.44 5.40 5.53
CA GLY A 34 -11.61 4.56 5.22
C GLY A 34 -11.83 3.47 6.27
N ILE A 35 -10.94 2.50 6.31
CA ILE A 35 -11.00 1.33 7.19
C ILE A 35 -9.73 1.29 8.05
N PHE A 36 -9.89 1.16 9.37
CA PHE A 36 -8.80 0.81 10.26
C PHE A 36 -9.12 -0.48 11.00
N ALA A 37 -8.37 -1.54 10.71
CA ALA A 37 -8.41 -2.78 11.47
C ALA A 37 -7.14 -2.93 12.31
N PHE A 38 -7.32 -3.00 13.61
CA PHE A 38 -6.26 -3.07 14.61
C PHE A 38 -6.49 -4.25 15.55
N THR A 39 -5.46 -5.01 15.88
CA THR A 39 -5.54 -6.02 16.93
C THR A 39 -4.31 -6.03 17.83
N THR A 40 -4.54 -6.38 19.09
CA THR A 40 -3.50 -6.61 20.11
C THR A 40 -3.54 -8.03 20.67
N GLY A 41 -4.34 -8.93 20.07
CA GLY A 41 -4.61 -10.27 20.59
C GLY A 41 -4.51 -11.36 19.51
N PRO A 42 -4.36 -12.63 19.92
CA PRO A 42 -4.13 -13.72 18.99
C PRO A 42 -5.41 -13.98 18.18
N VAL A 43 -5.27 -13.92 16.85
CA VAL A 43 -6.25 -14.39 15.84
C VAL A 43 -7.45 -13.46 15.59
N SER A 44 -7.21 -12.24 15.09
CA SER A 44 -8.25 -11.45 14.42
C SER A 44 -8.07 -11.54 12.91
N ILE A 45 -8.97 -12.26 12.25
CA ILE A 45 -8.96 -12.43 10.79
C ILE A 45 -9.89 -11.38 10.19
N ILE A 46 -9.33 -10.55 9.31
CA ILE A 46 -10.07 -9.51 8.61
C ILE A 46 -10.19 -9.90 7.15
N THR A 47 -11.42 -9.96 6.65
CA THR A 47 -11.72 -10.15 5.23
C THR A 47 -12.34 -8.87 4.68
N ILE A 48 -11.68 -8.21 3.74
CA ILE A 48 -12.19 -7.03 3.05
C ILE A 48 -12.34 -7.42 1.59
N SER A 49 -13.57 -7.53 1.09
CA SER A 49 -13.77 -7.93 -0.31
C SER A 49 -14.93 -7.29 -1.04
N ASN A 50 -14.80 -7.09 -2.35
CA ASN A 50 -15.88 -6.54 -3.18
C ASN A 50 -16.38 -5.16 -2.70
N ASN A 51 -15.50 -4.34 -2.13
CA ASN A 51 -15.86 -2.99 -1.70
C ASN A 51 -15.31 -1.94 -2.67
N ARG A 52 -15.99 -0.79 -2.72
CA ARG A 52 -15.46 0.45 -3.29
C ARG A 52 -15.04 1.37 -2.15
N ILE A 53 -13.75 1.62 -2.00
CA ILE A 53 -13.15 2.43 -0.94
C ILE A 53 -12.54 3.66 -1.60
N GLU A 54 -13.24 4.80 -1.52
CA GLU A 54 -12.88 5.96 -2.34
C GLU A 54 -12.92 7.29 -1.62
N ASN A 55 -12.05 8.24 -2.00
CA ASN A 55 -12.08 9.61 -1.49
C ASN A 55 -12.06 9.70 0.04
N ASN A 56 -11.41 8.75 0.72
CA ASN A 56 -11.17 8.85 2.14
C ASN A 56 -9.84 9.57 2.38
N ALA A 57 -9.75 10.33 3.46
CA ALA A 57 -8.60 11.14 3.79
C ALA A 57 -8.16 10.90 5.23
N THR A 58 -6.85 10.95 5.48
CA THR A 58 -6.28 11.04 6.82
C THR A 58 -5.04 11.90 6.81
N THR A 59 -4.75 12.63 7.88
CA THR A 59 -3.46 13.31 8.02
C THR A 59 -2.30 12.36 8.35
N ASN A 60 -2.58 11.08 8.61
CA ASN A 60 -1.58 10.09 8.98
C ASN A 60 -1.48 8.95 7.94
N ASN A 61 -1.53 7.69 8.37
CA ASN A 61 -1.27 6.51 7.56
C ASN A 61 -2.56 5.77 7.19
N GLY A 62 -2.63 5.18 6.00
CA GLY A 62 -3.76 4.35 5.59
C GLY A 62 -4.99 5.16 5.21
N GLY A 63 -4.92 5.90 4.09
CA GLY A 63 -6.04 6.70 3.59
C GLY A 63 -7.28 5.85 3.28
N GLY A 64 -7.11 4.78 2.50
CA GLY A 64 -8.16 3.81 2.22
C GLY A 64 -8.26 2.76 3.33
N ILE A 65 -7.21 1.97 3.50
CA ILE A 65 -7.16 0.84 4.44
C ILE A 65 -5.90 0.93 5.30
N ARG A 66 -6.06 0.76 6.61
CA ARG A 66 -4.98 0.51 7.55
C ARG A 66 -5.18 -0.84 8.22
N LEU A 67 -4.21 -1.73 8.08
CA LEU A 67 -4.15 -3.03 8.75
C LEU A 67 -2.99 -3.02 9.74
N GLU A 68 -3.28 -3.33 11.00
CA GLU A 68 -2.28 -3.34 12.06
C GLU A 68 -2.44 -4.54 13.00
N GLY A 69 -1.41 -5.38 13.07
CA GLY A 69 -1.37 -6.57 13.93
C GLY A 69 -2.26 -7.72 13.51
N VAL A 70 -3.02 -7.59 12.40
CA VAL A 70 -4.00 -8.59 11.94
C VAL A 70 -3.33 -9.94 11.62
N ASP A 71 -4.12 -11.00 11.71
CA ASP A 71 -3.64 -12.36 11.41
C ASP A 71 -3.18 -12.47 9.94
N ALA A 72 -2.17 -13.30 9.67
CA ALA A 72 -1.68 -13.53 8.31
C ALA A 72 -2.73 -14.16 7.37
N SER A 73 -3.76 -14.79 7.94
CA SER A 73 -4.93 -15.29 7.20
C SER A 73 -5.90 -14.18 6.76
N SER A 74 -5.64 -12.92 7.16
CA SER A 74 -6.45 -11.77 6.73
C SER A 74 -6.24 -11.51 5.24
N ILE A 75 -7.31 -11.17 4.55
CA ILE A 75 -7.33 -11.01 3.09
C ILE A 75 -8.03 -9.71 2.69
N VAL A 76 -7.42 -8.98 1.76
CA VAL A 76 -8.00 -7.85 1.05
C VAL A 76 -8.07 -8.25 -0.42
N THR A 77 -9.28 -8.43 -0.96
CA THR A 77 -9.42 -8.95 -2.33
C THR A 77 -10.61 -8.41 -3.09
N LEU A 78 -10.49 -8.25 -4.41
CA LEU A 78 -11.59 -7.79 -5.28
C LEU A 78 -12.15 -6.43 -4.87
N ASN A 79 -11.33 -5.55 -4.30
CA ASN A 79 -11.75 -4.18 -3.95
C ASN A 79 -11.25 -3.18 -4.99
N THR A 80 -12.02 -2.11 -5.16
CA THR A 80 -11.55 -0.88 -5.81
C THR A 80 -11.20 0.14 -4.73
N ILE A 81 -9.92 0.45 -4.58
CA ILE A 81 -9.35 1.37 -3.59
C ILE A 81 -8.79 2.57 -4.34
N ILE A 82 -9.59 3.64 -4.43
CA ILE A 82 -9.34 4.72 -5.40
C ILE A 82 -9.39 6.12 -4.80
N SER A 83 -8.48 7.00 -5.21
CA SER A 83 -8.50 8.43 -4.83
C SER A 83 -8.50 8.68 -3.32
N ASN A 84 -7.94 7.76 -2.53
CA ASN A 84 -7.74 8.00 -1.11
C ASN A 84 -6.45 8.80 -0.90
N THR A 85 -6.44 9.61 0.14
CA THR A 85 -5.32 10.50 0.44
C THR A 85 -4.80 10.29 1.86
N CYS A 86 -3.49 10.42 2.03
CA CYS A 86 -2.90 10.40 3.36
C CYS A 86 -1.79 11.44 3.53
N GLY A 87 -1.62 11.92 4.76
CA GLY A 87 -0.55 12.84 5.15
C GLY A 87 0.77 12.15 5.52
N ALA A 88 0.86 10.82 5.48
CA ALA A 88 2.10 10.10 5.73
C ALA A 88 2.33 9.01 4.67
N SER A 89 1.99 7.75 4.99
CA SER A 89 2.28 6.62 4.10
C SER A 89 1.08 5.68 3.90
N GLY A 90 1.08 4.97 2.78
CA GLY A 90 0.01 4.00 2.45
C GLY A 90 -1.32 4.68 2.17
N ALA A 91 -1.41 5.56 1.16
CA ALA A 91 -2.66 6.27 0.90
C ALA A 91 -3.78 5.31 0.46
N GLY A 92 -3.47 4.29 -0.34
CA GLY A 92 -4.36 3.17 -0.60
C GLY A 92 -4.43 2.22 0.60
N ILE A 93 -3.32 1.53 0.88
CA ILE A 93 -3.20 0.50 1.92
C ILE A 93 -1.94 0.73 2.75
N TYR A 94 -2.09 0.76 4.07
CA TYR A 94 -0.99 0.73 5.04
C TYR A 94 -1.01 -0.58 5.82
N ILE A 95 0.11 -1.30 5.83
CA ILE A 95 0.27 -2.61 6.47
C ILE A 95 1.33 -2.47 7.57
N SER A 96 1.00 -2.87 8.80
CA SER A 96 1.92 -2.79 9.92
C SER A 96 1.85 -3.93 10.91
N ASN A 97 3.01 -4.52 11.20
CA ASN A 97 3.16 -5.67 12.10
C ASN A 97 2.18 -6.82 11.76
N CYS A 98 1.93 -7.03 10.47
CA CYS A 98 1.04 -8.07 9.98
C CYS A 98 1.45 -8.51 8.57
N SER A 99 0.96 -9.67 8.15
CA SER A 99 1.32 -10.28 6.86
C SER A 99 0.06 -10.73 6.11
N PRO A 100 -0.87 -9.80 5.78
CA PRO A 100 -2.10 -10.12 5.09
C PRO A 100 -1.86 -10.47 3.62
N GLN A 101 -2.87 -11.09 3.00
CA GLN A 101 -2.93 -11.31 1.56
C GLN A 101 -3.66 -10.14 0.88
N ILE A 102 -3.03 -9.53 -0.12
CA ILE A 102 -3.59 -8.45 -0.95
C ILE A 102 -3.69 -8.99 -2.38
N ILE A 103 -4.89 -9.40 -2.79
CA ILE A 103 -5.09 -10.21 -4.00
C ILE A 103 -6.16 -9.60 -4.91
N GLU A 104 -5.88 -9.44 -6.20
CA GLU A 104 -6.91 -9.02 -7.19
C GLU A 104 -7.65 -7.73 -6.81
N ASN A 105 -6.93 -6.71 -6.33
CA ASN A 105 -7.50 -5.39 -6.07
C ASN A 105 -7.08 -4.37 -7.14
N ASP A 106 -7.94 -3.38 -7.35
CA ASP A 106 -7.62 -2.16 -8.10
C ASP A 106 -7.23 -1.07 -7.09
N ILE A 107 -5.95 -0.71 -7.04
CA ILE A 107 -5.38 0.30 -6.13
C ILE A 107 -4.95 1.50 -6.98
N LEU A 108 -5.87 2.45 -7.13
CA LEU A 108 -5.82 3.44 -8.20
C LEU A 108 -5.74 4.87 -7.66
N SER A 109 -4.88 5.70 -8.24
CA SER A 109 -4.90 7.16 -8.03
C SER A 109 -4.88 7.59 -6.55
N ASN A 110 -4.24 6.83 -5.66
CA ASN A 110 -4.12 7.19 -4.25
C ASN A 110 -2.88 8.06 -4.03
N ILE A 111 -2.98 9.05 -3.14
CA ILE A 111 -1.99 10.13 -3.02
C ILE A 111 -1.46 10.27 -1.58
N ALA A 112 -0.16 10.05 -1.39
CA ALA A 112 0.53 10.29 -0.12
C ALA A 112 1.30 11.63 -0.15
N SER A 113 0.76 12.67 0.51
CA SER A 113 1.15 14.08 0.27
C SER A 113 1.71 14.86 1.46
N GLY A 114 1.72 14.34 2.70
CA GLY A 114 2.21 15.10 3.86
C GLY A 114 3.74 15.16 4.08
N GLY A 115 4.43 15.98 3.30
CA GLY A 115 5.82 16.38 3.56
C GLY A 115 6.91 15.40 3.11
N VAL A 116 8.10 15.48 3.73
CA VAL A 116 9.35 14.92 3.16
C VAL A 116 9.43 13.39 3.25
N LEU A 117 8.64 12.74 4.10
CA LEU A 117 8.75 11.31 4.44
C LEU A 117 7.50 10.50 4.04
N ASN A 118 6.93 10.78 2.87
CA ASN A 118 5.76 10.03 2.36
C ASN A 118 6.17 8.92 1.41
N TYR A 119 5.61 7.74 1.64
CA TYR A 119 5.92 6.53 0.90
C TYR A 119 4.66 5.70 0.67
N GLY A 120 4.61 4.94 -0.42
CA GLY A 120 3.50 4.06 -0.77
C GLY A 120 2.20 4.84 -0.99
N GLY A 121 2.11 5.60 -2.08
CA GLY A 121 0.81 6.13 -2.54
C GLY A 121 -0.24 5.02 -2.64
N GLY A 122 0.11 3.90 -3.27
CA GLY A 122 -0.67 2.67 -3.29
C GLY A 122 -0.54 1.90 -1.97
N ILE A 123 0.57 1.20 -1.77
CA ILE A 123 0.79 0.29 -0.64
C ILE A 123 2.07 0.66 0.12
N TYR A 124 1.97 0.77 1.44
CA TYR A 124 3.12 0.87 2.34
C TYR A 124 3.21 -0.35 3.26
N ILE A 125 4.41 -0.92 3.34
CA ILE A 125 4.74 -2.09 4.17
C ILE A 125 5.69 -1.65 5.27
N SER A 126 5.23 -1.69 6.52
CA SER A 126 6.06 -1.34 7.67
C SER A 126 7.17 -2.38 7.91
N PRO A 127 8.15 -2.05 8.77
CA PRO A 127 9.13 -3.04 9.22
C PRO A 127 8.48 -4.31 9.77
N ASN A 128 9.15 -5.45 9.57
CA ASN A 128 8.72 -6.77 10.05
C ASN A 128 7.32 -7.22 9.56
N SER A 129 6.87 -6.73 8.41
CA SER A 129 5.61 -7.16 7.77
C SER A 129 5.92 -7.93 6.48
N HIS A 130 5.17 -9.01 6.21
CA HIS A 130 5.47 -9.93 5.10
C HIS A 130 4.23 -10.23 4.24
N PRO A 131 3.52 -9.21 3.70
CA PRO A 131 2.31 -9.45 2.93
C PRO A 131 2.60 -10.15 1.61
N ASP A 132 1.62 -10.91 1.14
CA ASP A 132 1.56 -11.40 -0.23
C ASP A 132 0.74 -10.42 -1.08
N ILE A 133 1.35 -9.79 -2.07
CA ILE A 133 0.74 -8.82 -2.99
C ILE A 133 0.69 -9.47 -4.36
N ILE A 134 -0.49 -9.98 -4.74
CA ILE A 134 -0.65 -10.87 -5.88
C ILE A 134 -1.75 -10.39 -6.83
N ASP A 135 -1.46 -10.35 -8.12
CA ASP A 135 -2.44 -10.12 -9.20
C ASP A 135 -3.27 -8.83 -9.02
N ASN A 136 -2.70 -7.78 -8.42
CA ASN A 136 -3.34 -6.47 -8.26
C ASN A 136 -3.02 -5.55 -9.44
N ASP A 137 -3.91 -4.60 -9.70
CA ASP A 137 -3.65 -3.41 -10.51
C ASP A 137 -3.30 -2.24 -9.56
N ILE A 138 -2.05 -1.78 -9.60
CA ILE A 138 -1.54 -0.71 -8.74
C ILE A 138 -1.11 0.43 -9.66
N SER A 139 -2.06 1.31 -9.96
CA SER A 139 -1.90 2.28 -11.04
C SER A 139 -2.15 3.72 -10.63
N GLU A 140 -1.42 4.63 -11.27
CA GLU A 140 -1.58 6.09 -11.16
C GLU A 140 -1.49 6.62 -9.73
N ASN A 141 -0.88 5.88 -8.79
CA ASN A 141 -0.68 6.37 -7.44
C ASN A 141 0.44 7.41 -7.43
N GLU A 142 0.40 8.30 -6.44
CA GLU A 142 1.36 9.40 -6.30
C GLU A 142 1.91 9.47 -4.87
N ALA A 143 3.21 9.72 -4.74
CA ALA A 143 3.84 10.00 -3.46
C ALA A 143 5.18 10.73 -3.64
N ASN A 144 5.74 11.24 -2.54
CA ASN A 144 7.02 11.94 -2.64
C ASN A 144 8.25 11.05 -2.78
N ASN A 145 8.24 9.79 -2.32
CA ASN A 145 9.45 8.93 -2.34
C ASN A 145 9.26 7.52 -2.90
N SER A 146 8.02 7.03 -3.02
CA SER A 146 7.65 5.74 -3.63
C SER A 146 6.15 5.71 -3.82
N ALA A 147 5.66 5.55 -5.05
CA ALA A 147 4.24 5.71 -5.32
C ALA A 147 3.46 4.41 -5.28
N ALA A 148 3.88 3.34 -5.96
CA ALA A 148 3.07 2.11 -5.94
C ALA A 148 3.29 1.27 -4.67
N ILE A 149 4.51 0.76 -4.43
CA ILE A 149 4.81 -0.11 -3.28
C ILE A 149 6.07 0.36 -2.54
N HIS A 150 6.03 0.45 -1.22
CA HIS A 150 7.20 0.71 -0.41
C HIS A 150 7.44 -0.40 0.62
N ALA A 151 8.65 -0.99 0.62
CA ALA A 151 9.05 -2.08 1.51
C ALA A 151 10.19 -1.66 2.44
N LYS A 152 9.95 -1.73 3.76
CA LYS A 152 10.90 -1.32 4.82
C LYS A 152 11.75 -2.46 5.40
N LEU A 153 12.72 -2.10 6.23
CA LEU A 153 13.61 -2.98 6.98
C LEU A 153 12.93 -4.26 7.52
N ASN A 154 13.57 -5.42 7.29
CA ASN A 154 13.11 -6.74 7.74
C ASN A 154 11.72 -7.16 7.21
N SER A 155 11.22 -6.50 6.15
CA SER A 155 10.08 -6.99 5.39
C SER A 155 10.54 -7.94 4.29
N SER A 156 9.74 -8.96 4.00
CA SER A 156 9.99 -9.94 2.94
C SER A 156 8.70 -10.22 2.19
N PRO A 157 8.06 -9.21 1.57
CA PRO A 157 6.81 -9.41 0.87
C PRO A 157 7.03 -10.22 -0.41
N THR A 158 6.03 -11.02 -0.78
CA THR A 158 5.94 -11.63 -2.11
C THR A 158 5.15 -10.69 -3.01
N ILE A 159 5.73 -10.26 -4.12
CA ILE A 159 5.10 -9.36 -5.08
C ILE A 159 5.06 -10.10 -6.41
N ARG A 160 3.90 -10.63 -6.76
CA ARG A 160 3.76 -11.53 -7.90
C ARG A 160 2.58 -11.21 -8.81
N GLY A 161 2.81 -11.22 -10.12
CA GLY A 161 1.72 -11.12 -11.10
C GLY A 161 1.02 -9.75 -11.16
N ASN A 162 1.55 -8.73 -10.49
CA ASN A 162 0.90 -7.42 -10.42
C ASN A 162 1.14 -6.60 -11.69
N LEU A 163 0.14 -5.76 -12.00
CA LEU A 163 0.23 -4.68 -12.96
C LEU A 163 0.55 -3.39 -12.21
N ILE A 164 1.70 -2.78 -12.45
CA ILE A 164 2.17 -1.59 -11.72
C ILE A 164 2.46 -0.49 -12.74
N ILE A 165 1.48 0.39 -12.96
CA ILE A 165 1.48 1.32 -14.09
C ILE A 165 1.31 2.78 -13.72
N GLY A 166 2.07 3.66 -14.37
CA GLY A 166 1.80 5.10 -14.34
C GLY A 166 1.94 5.72 -12.94
N ASN A 167 2.59 5.06 -11.99
CA ASN A 167 2.80 5.59 -10.66
C ASN A 167 3.86 6.68 -10.72
N THR A 168 3.62 7.80 -10.03
CA THR A 168 4.45 9.00 -10.14
C THR A 168 5.03 9.43 -8.80
N ILE A 169 6.32 9.76 -8.78
CA ILE A 169 6.96 10.34 -7.60
C ILE A 169 7.64 11.65 -7.93
N THR A 170 7.67 12.54 -6.95
CA THR A 170 8.42 13.80 -7.06
C THR A 170 9.90 13.54 -6.79
N THR A 171 10.22 12.91 -5.65
CA THR A 171 11.60 12.68 -5.17
C THR A 171 11.87 11.20 -4.84
N GLY A 172 13.09 10.84 -4.43
CA GLY A 172 13.34 9.57 -3.73
C GLY A 172 13.60 8.31 -4.57
N GLY A 173 13.28 8.26 -5.87
CA GLY A 173 13.58 7.11 -6.75
C GLY A 173 12.67 5.89 -6.59
N GLY A 174 12.46 5.15 -7.68
CA GLY A 174 11.63 3.95 -7.70
C GLY A 174 10.14 4.26 -7.65
N ALA A 175 9.60 4.91 -8.70
CA ALA A 175 8.21 5.35 -8.71
C ALA A 175 7.22 4.19 -8.57
N ALA A 176 7.56 3.04 -9.17
CA ALA A 176 6.79 1.82 -8.99
C ALA A 176 7.05 1.19 -7.62
N MET A 177 8.32 1.01 -7.24
CA MET A 177 8.63 0.44 -5.94
C MET A 177 10.00 0.84 -5.41
N ARG A 178 10.05 1.03 -4.09
CA ARG A 178 11.29 1.25 -3.33
C ARG A 178 11.48 0.16 -2.29
N ILE A 179 12.69 -0.39 -2.25
CA ILE A 179 13.14 -1.45 -1.34
C ILE A 179 14.24 -0.86 -0.46
N GLU A 180 13.93 -0.63 0.83
CA GLU A 180 14.89 -0.08 1.79
C GLU A 180 15.88 -1.13 2.33
N PRO A 181 17.06 -0.71 2.84
CA PRO A 181 18.05 -1.61 3.42
C PRO A 181 17.45 -2.62 4.40
N GLY A 182 17.79 -3.89 4.19
CA GLY A 182 17.34 -5.02 5.01
C GLY A 182 15.93 -5.54 4.72
N ALA A 183 15.21 -4.98 3.74
CA ALA A 183 14.09 -5.69 3.12
C ALA A 183 14.62 -6.81 2.21
N ASN A 184 13.84 -7.88 2.03
CA ASN A 184 14.15 -9.01 1.13
C ASN A 184 12.92 -9.51 0.37
N PRO A 185 12.34 -8.70 -0.53
CA PRO A 185 11.17 -9.09 -1.31
C PRO A 185 11.51 -10.10 -2.42
N LEU A 186 10.54 -10.95 -2.72
CA LEU A 186 10.48 -11.71 -3.97
C LEU A 186 9.60 -10.95 -4.96
N ILE A 187 10.17 -10.50 -6.07
CA ILE A 187 9.49 -9.76 -7.14
C ILE A 187 9.47 -10.66 -8.37
N ASP A 188 8.33 -11.29 -8.64
CA ASP A 188 8.17 -12.29 -9.69
C ASP A 188 7.02 -11.97 -10.65
N SER A 189 7.25 -12.07 -11.96
CA SER A 189 6.17 -12.08 -12.95
C SER A 189 5.28 -10.82 -12.96
N ASN A 190 5.80 -9.66 -12.55
CA ASN A 190 5.08 -8.39 -12.55
C ASN A 190 5.34 -7.59 -13.84
N LYS A 191 4.45 -6.64 -14.13
CA LYS A 191 4.58 -5.68 -15.23
C LYS A 191 4.70 -4.27 -14.68
N PHE A 192 5.86 -3.65 -14.86
CA PHE A 192 6.15 -2.28 -14.47
C PHE A 192 6.15 -1.38 -15.71
N MET A 193 5.13 -0.55 -15.90
CA MET A 193 4.99 0.25 -17.11
C MET A 193 4.68 1.72 -16.85
N GLY A 194 5.32 2.67 -17.56
CA GLY A 194 4.90 4.07 -17.46
C GLY A 194 5.20 4.75 -16.11
N ASN A 195 5.91 4.11 -15.18
CA ASN A 195 6.17 4.69 -13.87
C ASN A 195 7.26 5.76 -13.99
N ALA A 196 7.02 6.93 -13.39
CA ALA A 196 7.83 8.12 -13.64
C ALA A 196 8.25 8.82 -12.35
N GLN A 197 9.52 9.20 -12.28
CA GLN A 197 10.01 10.21 -11.34
C GLN A 197 10.07 11.57 -12.05
N THR A 198 9.66 12.64 -11.38
CA THR A 198 9.70 13.99 -11.97
C THR A 198 11.00 14.75 -11.68
N ASP A 199 11.65 14.54 -10.52
CA ASP A 199 12.83 15.32 -10.11
C ASP A 199 14.13 14.48 -10.00
N CYS A 200 14.38 13.60 -10.97
CA CYS A 200 15.70 13.02 -11.35
C CYS A 200 16.36 11.84 -10.57
N CYS A 201 16.90 10.90 -11.38
CA CYS A 201 18.12 10.06 -11.21
C CYS A 201 18.08 8.67 -10.55
N ASN A 202 16.97 8.16 -10.00
CA ASN A 202 17.03 6.98 -9.11
C ASN A 202 16.17 5.77 -9.55
N GLY A 203 16.07 5.54 -10.87
CA GLY A 203 15.34 4.40 -11.45
C GLY A 203 13.84 4.66 -11.51
N GLY A 204 13.30 4.74 -12.73
CA GLY A 204 11.88 5.11 -12.93
C GLY A 204 10.90 4.06 -12.39
N ALA A 205 11.26 2.78 -12.45
CA ALA A 205 10.44 1.71 -11.88
C ALA A 205 10.87 1.36 -10.44
N LEU A 206 12.07 0.83 -10.26
CA LEU A 206 12.54 0.29 -8.99
C LEU A 206 13.75 1.05 -8.44
N ARG A 207 13.72 1.30 -7.14
CA ARG A 207 14.90 1.67 -6.34
C ARG A 207 15.19 0.55 -5.35
N VAL A 208 16.37 -0.03 -5.45
CA VAL A 208 16.76 -1.22 -4.67
C VAL A 208 18.00 -0.90 -3.83
N ASP A 209 17.80 -0.76 -2.53
CA ASP A 209 18.87 -0.50 -1.55
C ASP A 209 19.12 -1.72 -0.63
N ALA A 210 18.62 -2.90 -1.00
CA ALA A 210 18.74 -4.15 -0.23
C ALA A 210 18.82 -5.40 -1.12
N SER A 211 19.12 -6.55 -0.49
CA SER A 211 19.02 -7.85 -1.15
C SER A 211 17.58 -8.13 -1.55
N CYS A 212 17.34 -8.53 -2.79
CA CYS A 212 16.02 -8.99 -3.23
C CYS A 212 16.16 -9.98 -4.37
N THR A 213 15.08 -10.71 -4.67
CA THR A 213 15.00 -11.56 -5.85
C THR A 213 14.07 -10.94 -6.87
N ILE A 214 14.56 -10.65 -8.07
CA ILE A 214 13.79 -10.08 -9.18
C ILE A 214 13.84 -11.06 -10.35
N ILE A 215 12.72 -11.69 -10.68
CA ILE A 215 12.63 -12.72 -11.72
C ILE A 215 11.37 -12.56 -12.57
N ASN A 216 11.45 -12.91 -13.86
CA ASN A 216 10.30 -12.93 -14.78
C ASN A 216 9.49 -11.62 -14.93
N ASN A 217 10.05 -10.47 -14.57
CA ASN A 217 9.34 -9.19 -14.64
C ASN A 217 9.50 -8.51 -16.00
N LEU A 218 8.47 -7.78 -16.43
CA LEU A 218 8.52 -6.87 -17.56
C LEU A 218 8.69 -5.43 -17.06
N PHE A 219 9.71 -4.73 -17.54
CA PHE A 219 9.88 -3.28 -17.34
C PHE A 219 9.81 -2.58 -18.69
N SER A 220 8.85 -1.66 -18.88
CA SER A 220 8.75 -0.91 -20.14
C SER A 220 8.33 0.53 -19.91
N HIS A 221 8.89 1.48 -20.66
CA HIS A 221 8.48 2.90 -20.61
C HIS A 221 8.47 3.51 -19.19
N ASN A 222 9.46 3.21 -18.35
CA ASN A 222 9.58 3.86 -17.04
C ASN A 222 10.60 5.00 -17.14
N PHE A 223 10.32 6.14 -16.49
CA PHE A 223 11.04 7.40 -16.68
C PHE A 223 11.70 7.87 -15.37
N ALA A 224 12.93 8.40 -15.45
CA ALA A 224 13.75 8.82 -14.31
C ALA A 224 14.29 10.23 -14.49
#